data_AF-A0A0F9DEG7-F1
#
_entry.id   AF-A0A0F9DEG7-F1
#
_cell.length_a   1.000
_cell.length_b   1.000
_cell.length_c   1.000
_cell.angle_alpha   90.00
_cell.angle_beta   90.00
_cell.angle_gamma   90.00
#
_symmetry.space_group_name_H-M   'P 1'
#
loop_
_entity.id
_entity.type
_entity.pdbx_description
1 polymer ?
#
loop_
_entity_poly.entity_id
_entity_poly.type
_entity_poly.pdbx_seq_one_letter_code
_entity_poly.pdbx_strand_id
1 'polypeptide(L)'
;MATLKKQGTPQDLVNAWVLFRNLYLRPRGEFFYQDGFKPSPPFHAQMIQDMGKYARNVQAAPRGFSKSTIISVEMPLLLSLTRSPFSISIATATDRLTERQFDKLIIEFTNNPQIIADFGLMRPKRGDSIWNHHHLHLKNGSVIEGFSIMGRKRGIRPQLFILDDPEFDTEATGGTANSQFIITEKYEQILFRQIIPMLKMGSSIFW
;
A
#
# COMPACT_ATOMS: atom_id res chain seq x y z
N MET A 1 1.99 20.91 -6.46
CA MET A 1 3.24 20.13 -6.21
C MET A 1 3.87 20.35 -4.83
N ALA A 2 4.18 21.59 -4.40
CA ALA A 2 4.89 21.82 -3.12
C ALA A 2 4.22 21.16 -1.89
N THR A 3 2.90 21.28 -1.76
CA THR A 3 2.12 20.67 -0.66
C THR A 3 2.17 19.14 -0.67
N LEU A 4 2.18 18.51 -1.86
CA LEU A 4 2.26 17.06 -1.98
C LEU A 4 3.62 16.52 -1.52
N LYS A 5 4.70 17.29 -1.71
CA LYS A 5 6.05 16.91 -1.28
C LYS A 5 6.34 17.26 0.18
N LYS A 6 5.60 18.20 0.76
CA LYS A 6 5.70 18.55 2.17
C LYS A 6 5.03 17.45 3.00
N GLN A 7 5.83 16.54 3.51
CA GLN A 7 5.37 15.38 4.30
C GLN A 7 6.26 15.14 5.54
N GLY A 8 6.86 16.21 6.08
CA GLY A 8 7.83 16.13 7.18
C GLY A 8 7.20 15.98 8.58
N THR A 9 5.89 16.23 8.69
CA THR A 9 5.12 16.04 9.94
C THR A 9 3.92 15.13 9.68
N PRO A 10 3.36 14.49 10.72
CA PRO A 10 2.14 13.69 10.57
C PRO A 10 0.98 14.46 9.94
N GLN A 11 0.81 15.73 10.32
CA GLN A 11 -0.25 16.57 9.77
C GLN A 11 0.02 16.95 8.30
N ASP A 12 1.28 17.25 7.95
CA ASP A 12 1.65 17.51 6.56
C ASP A 12 1.36 16.27 5.68
N LEU A 13 1.61 15.05 6.19
CA LEU A 13 1.29 13.81 5.48
C LEU A 13 -0.21 13.63 5.24
N VAL A 14 -1.05 13.90 6.26
CA VAL A 14 -2.51 13.90 6.11
C VAL A 14 -2.95 14.91 5.06
N ASN A 15 -2.42 16.13 5.11
CA ASN A 15 -2.76 17.18 4.14
C ASN A 15 -2.34 16.80 2.72
N ALA A 16 -1.16 16.22 2.54
CA ALA A 16 -0.68 15.71 1.26
C ALA A 16 -1.59 14.59 0.72
N TRP A 17 -2.02 13.66 1.57
CA TRP A 17 -2.94 12.58 1.20
C TRP A 17 -4.33 13.09 0.82
N VAL A 18 -4.93 13.99 1.62
CA VAL A 18 -6.23 14.60 1.29
C VAL A 18 -6.15 15.34 -0.05
N LEU A 19 -5.07 16.11 -0.27
CA LEU A 19 -4.87 16.81 -1.54
C LEU A 19 -4.72 15.82 -2.70
N PHE A 20 -3.91 14.78 -2.53
CA PHE A 20 -3.66 13.76 -3.55
C PHE A 20 -4.96 13.07 -3.99
N ARG A 21 -5.76 12.61 -3.02
CA ARG A 21 -7.07 12.00 -3.29
C ARG A 21 -7.97 12.92 -4.11
N ASN A 22 -8.06 14.19 -3.74
CA ASN A 22 -8.95 15.13 -4.40
C ASN A 22 -8.48 15.54 -5.80
N LEU A 23 -7.17 15.63 -6.01
CA LEU A 23 -6.61 16.05 -7.29
C LEU A 23 -6.56 14.90 -8.30
N TYR A 24 -6.05 13.75 -7.89
CA TYR A 24 -5.71 12.64 -8.80
C TYR A 24 -6.71 11.50 -8.75
N LEU A 25 -7.23 11.13 -7.58
CA LEU A 25 -8.08 9.92 -7.45
C LEU A 25 -9.58 10.22 -7.52
N ARG A 26 -9.98 11.49 -7.40
CA ARG A 26 -11.37 11.90 -7.55
C ARG A 26 -11.80 11.66 -9.01
N PRO A 27 -12.76 10.75 -9.27
CA PRO A 27 -13.17 10.39 -10.62
C PRO A 27 -13.66 11.62 -11.38
N ARG A 28 -13.19 11.74 -12.63
CA ARG A 28 -13.70 12.68 -13.64
C ARG A 28 -14.20 11.95 -14.89
N GLY A 29 -14.31 10.62 -14.80
CA GLY A 29 -14.56 9.65 -15.88
C GLY A 29 -14.65 8.23 -15.30
N GLU A 30 -14.02 7.24 -15.93
CA GLU A 30 -13.98 5.85 -15.44
C GLU A 30 -13.44 5.76 -13.99
N PHE A 31 -14.04 4.85 -13.22
CA PHE A 31 -14.11 4.96 -11.77
C PHE A 31 -12.97 4.20 -11.06
N PHE A 32 -12.06 4.94 -10.39
CA PHE A 32 -11.14 4.37 -9.40
C PHE A 32 -11.89 3.79 -8.17
N TYR A 33 -12.95 4.48 -7.73
CA TYR A 33 -13.83 4.04 -6.65
C TYR A 33 -15.10 3.39 -7.22
N GLN A 34 -15.29 2.08 -6.98
CA GLN A 34 -16.44 1.32 -7.52
C GLN A 34 -17.80 1.95 -7.18
N ASP A 35 -17.97 2.44 -5.96
CA ASP A 35 -19.21 3.08 -5.48
C ASP A 35 -19.17 4.62 -5.57
N GLY A 36 -18.28 5.15 -6.40
CA GLY A 36 -18.02 6.58 -6.53
C GLY A 36 -17.18 7.17 -5.39
N PHE A 37 -16.70 8.40 -5.61
CA PHE A 37 -15.90 9.12 -4.63
C PHE A 37 -16.74 9.60 -3.47
N LYS A 38 -16.36 9.20 -2.26
CA LYS A 38 -16.94 9.69 -1.02
C LYS A 38 -15.87 10.42 -0.21
N PRO A 39 -16.24 11.49 0.52
CA PRO A 39 -15.36 12.11 1.51
C PRO A 39 -14.86 11.05 2.50
N SER A 40 -13.59 11.14 2.87
CA SER A 40 -13.04 10.25 3.88
C SER A 40 -13.55 10.62 5.27
N PRO A 41 -14.04 9.66 6.08
CA PRO A 41 -14.30 9.89 7.49
C PRO A 41 -13.02 10.26 8.26
N PRO A 42 -13.16 10.92 9.44
CA PRO A 42 -12.03 11.30 10.29
C PRO A 42 -11.09 10.14 10.64
N PHE A 43 -11.63 8.92 10.75
CA PHE A 43 -10.85 7.71 10.98
C PHE A 43 -9.71 7.55 9.97
N HIS A 44 -9.97 7.75 8.68
CA HIS A 44 -8.93 7.62 7.65
C HIS A 44 -7.79 8.64 7.85
N ALA A 45 -8.12 9.88 8.22
CA ALA A 45 -7.11 10.89 8.51
C ALA A 45 -6.26 10.50 9.73
N GLN A 46 -6.88 9.92 10.77
CA GLN A 46 -6.15 9.37 11.91
C GLN A 46 -5.21 8.25 11.48
N MET A 47 -5.65 7.36 10.57
CA MET A 47 -4.80 6.28 10.07
C MET A 47 -3.51 6.80 9.42
N ILE A 48 -3.63 7.82 8.57
CA ILE A 48 -2.50 8.45 7.90
C ILE A 48 -1.64 9.25 8.90
N GLN A 49 -2.25 9.89 9.89
CA GLN A 49 -1.52 10.58 10.94
C GLN A 49 -0.65 9.61 11.75
N ASP A 50 -1.19 8.46 12.15
CA ASP A 50 -0.47 7.43 12.89
C ASP A 50 0.70 6.87 12.06
N MET A 51 0.47 6.62 10.76
CA MET A 51 1.52 6.23 9.82
C MET A 51 2.65 7.27 9.72
N GLY A 52 2.33 8.56 9.82
CA GLY A 52 3.33 9.63 9.84
C GLY A 52 4.01 9.83 11.20
N LYS A 53 3.39 9.39 12.29
CA LYS A 53 3.84 9.62 13.68
C LYS A 53 4.68 8.47 14.23
N TYR A 54 4.31 7.24 13.91
CA TYR A 54 4.96 6.04 14.43
C TYR A 54 5.56 5.23 13.29
N ALA A 55 6.78 4.73 13.47
CA ALA A 55 7.41 3.85 12.49
C ALA A 55 6.84 2.43 12.49
N ARG A 56 6.03 2.06 13.48
CA ARG A 56 5.40 0.74 13.62
C ARG A 56 3.96 0.97 14.04
N ASN A 57 3.01 0.63 13.16
CA ASN A 57 1.59 0.81 13.41
C ASN A 57 0.84 -0.49 13.22
N VAL A 58 -0.20 -0.67 14.03
CA VAL A 58 -1.18 -1.74 13.92
C VAL A 58 -2.56 -1.12 14.08
N GLN A 59 -3.43 -1.32 13.10
CA GLN A 59 -4.76 -0.76 13.06
C GLN A 59 -5.80 -1.83 12.73
N ALA A 60 -6.57 -2.17 13.75
CA ALA A 60 -7.78 -2.96 13.63
C ALA A 60 -8.94 -2.03 13.24
N ALA A 61 -9.62 -2.36 12.16
CA ALA A 61 -10.81 -1.65 11.69
C ALA A 61 -11.89 -2.67 11.27
N PRO A 62 -13.19 -2.37 11.46
CA PRO A 62 -14.25 -3.24 10.95
C PRO A 62 -14.17 -3.42 9.42
N ARG A 63 -14.65 -4.55 8.91
CA ARG A 63 -14.77 -4.76 7.45
C ARG A 63 -15.64 -3.67 6.83
N GLY A 64 -15.30 -3.26 5.60
CA GLY A 64 -16.03 -2.21 4.87
C GLY A 64 -15.53 -0.78 5.11
N PHE A 65 -14.58 -0.56 6.02
CA PHE A 65 -13.97 0.76 6.26
C PHE A 65 -12.95 1.19 5.19
N SER A 66 -12.79 0.46 4.08
CA SER A 66 -11.91 0.82 2.96
C SER A 66 -10.42 1.03 3.31
N LYS A 67 -9.96 0.48 4.45
CA LYS A 67 -8.55 0.51 4.89
C LYS A 67 -7.61 0.05 3.77
N SER A 68 -7.87 -1.11 3.17
CA SER A 68 -7.03 -1.68 2.11
C SER A 68 -6.91 -0.77 0.88
N THR A 69 -7.94 0.00 0.55
CA THR A 69 -7.85 1.00 -0.53
C THR A 69 -6.86 2.11 -0.16
N ILE A 70 -6.93 2.63 1.06
CA ILE A 70 -6.09 3.74 1.50
C ILE A 70 -4.64 3.30 1.62
N ILE A 71 -4.39 2.23 2.37
CA ILE A 71 -3.04 1.89 2.81
C ILE A 71 -2.28 1.12 1.72
N SER A 72 -2.97 0.31 0.91
CA SER A 72 -2.34 -0.55 -0.11
C SER A 72 -2.46 0.02 -1.53
N VAL A 73 -3.20 1.11 -1.74
CA VAL A 73 -3.32 1.76 -3.06
C VAL A 73 -3.05 3.26 -2.99
N GLU A 74 -3.85 4.03 -2.25
CA GLU A 74 -3.73 5.50 -2.24
C GLU A 74 -2.37 5.97 -1.71
N MET A 75 -1.91 5.39 -0.59
CA MET A 75 -0.62 5.72 0.02
C MET A 75 0.57 5.28 -0.85
N PRO A 76 0.61 4.05 -1.40
CA PRO A 76 1.64 3.67 -2.35
C PRO A 76 1.72 4.57 -3.58
N LEU A 77 0.58 4.99 -4.15
CA LEU A 77 0.55 5.96 -5.24
C LEU A 77 1.16 7.29 -4.81
N LEU A 78 0.70 7.88 -3.71
CA LEU A 78 1.22 9.14 -3.22
C LEU A 78 2.73 9.08 -3.00
N LEU A 79 3.19 8.12 -2.20
CA LEU A 79 4.58 8.06 -1.77
C LEU A 79 5.54 7.74 -2.91
N SER A 80 5.20 6.80 -3.80
CA SER A 80 6.04 6.46 -4.96
C SER A 80 6.14 7.61 -5.98
N LEU A 81 5.11 8.45 -6.10
CA LEU A 81 5.14 9.61 -6.99
C LEU A 81 5.89 10.79 -6.36
N THR A 82 5.73 11.03 -5.06
CA THR A 82 6.20 12.27 -4.42
C THR A 82 7.49 12.14 -3.62
N ARG A 83 7.87 10.94 -3.18
CA ARG A 83 9.11 10.68 -2.41
C ARG A 83 10.20 9.95 -3.21
N SER A 84 10.12 10.00 -4.53
CA SER A 84 11.00 9.20 -5.39
C SER A 84 12.49 9.48 -5.18
N PRO A 85 13.37 8.46 -5.21
CA PRO A 85 13.03 7.03 -5.23
C PRO A 85 12.49 6.55 -3.88
N PHE A 86 11.41 5.78 -3.90
CA PHE A 86 10.78 5.22 -2.71
C PHE A 86 10.46 3.73 -2.88
N SER A 87 10.81 2.90 -1.89
CA SER A 87 10.54 1.45 -1.93
C SER A 87 9.43 1.03 -0.96
N ILE A 88 8.47 0.28 -1.48
CA ILE A 88 7.28 -0.18 -0.74
C ILE A 88 7.11 -1.68 -0.94
N SER A 89 6.84 -2.41 0.14
CA SER A 89 6.40 -3.80 0.07
C SER A 89 4.99 -3.95 0.62
N ILE A 90 4.12 -4.67 -0.08
CA ILE A 90 2.73 -4.92 0.27
C ILE A 90 2.55 -6.43 0.45
N ALA A 91 2.34 -6.85 1.69
CA ALA A 91 2.01 -8.22 2.04
C ALA A 91 0.50 -8.35 2.26
N THR A 92 -0.16 -9.24 1.52
CA THR A 92 -1.59 -9.56 1.72
C THR A 92 -1.76 -11.03 2.08
N ALA A 93 -2.97 -11.46 2.46
CA ALA A 93 -3.19 -12.87 2.77
C ALA A 93 -2.95 -13.82 1.58
N THR A 94 -3.34 -13.43 0.36
CA THR A 94 -3.30 -14.29 -0.83
C THR A 94 -2.75 -13.57 -2.05
N ASP A 95 -2.13 -14.30 -2.97
CA ASP A 95 -1.57 -13.70 -4.20
C ASP A 95 -2.66 -13.02 -5.05
N ARG A 96 -3.88 -13.57 -5.06
CA ARG A 96 -5.03 -12.96 -5.74
C ARG A 96 -5.38 -11.57 -5.19
N LEU A 97 -5.26 -11.36 -3.88
CA LEU A 97 -5.49 -10.04 -3.28
C LEU A 97 -4.37 -9.07 -3.68
N THR A 98 -3.11 -9.53 -3.67
CA THR A 98 -1.97 -8.76 -4.17
C THR A 98 -2.19 -8.32 -5.61
N GLU A 99 -2.54 -9.23 -6.52
CA GLU A 99 -2.75 -8.93 -7.93
C GLU A 99 -3.83 -7.88 -8.15
N ARG A 100 -4.95 -7.98 -7.42
CA ARG A 100 -6.04 -6.97 -7.48
C ARG A 100 -5.62 -5.59 -7.03
N GLN A 101 -4.72 -5.49 -6.05
CA GLN A 101 -4.22 -4.19 -5.60
C GLN A 101 -3.25 -3.62 -6.65
N PHE A 102 -2.41 -4.48 -7.25
CA PHE A 102 -1.50 -4.09 -8.32
C PHE A 102 -2.22 -3.70 -9.60
N ASP A 103 -3.34 -4.32 -9.95
CA ASP A 103 -4.21 -3.90 -11.07
C ASP A 103 -4.59 -2.42 -10.93
N LYS A 104 -5.06 -2.03 -9.74
CA LYS A 104 -5.42 -0.63 -9.45
C LYS A 104 -4.23 0.30 -9.59
N LEU A 105 -3.07 -0.09 -9.03
CA LEU A 105 -1.84 0.71 -9.15
C LEU A 105 -1.43 0.88 -10.61
N ILE A 106 -1.44 -0.19 -11.40
CA ILE A 106 -1.08 -0.18 -12.82
C ILE A 106 -2.02 0.74 -13.58
N ILE A 107 -3.34 0.59 -13.41
CA ILE A 107 -4.34 1.44 -14.06
C ILE A 107 -4.07 2.92 -13.77
N GLU A 108 -3.86 3.27 -12.50
CA GLU A 108 -3.59 4.67 -12.13
C GLU A 108 -2.28 5.19 -12.74
N PHE A 109 -1.20 4.40 -12.72
CA PHE A 109 0.07 4.83 -13.31
C PHE A 109 0.06 4.93 -14.85
N THR A 110 -0.80 4.18 -15.54
CA THR A 110 -0.83 4.16 -17.01
C THR A 110 -1.94 5.00 -17.62
N ASN A 111 -3.07 5.17 -16.92
CA ASN A 111 -4.28 5.71 -17.50
C ASN A 111 -4.76 7.00 -16.82
N ASN A 112 -4.30 7.33 -15.60
CA ASN A 112 -4.74 8.55 -14.92
C ASN A 112 -4.12 9.79 -15.59
N PRO A 113 -4.90 10.61 -16.31
CA PRO A 113 -4.34 11.71 -17.09
C PRO A 113 -3.75 12.81 -16.20
N GLN A 114 -4.22 12.99 -14.97
CA GLN A 114 -3.67 13.96 -14.03
C GLN A 114 -2.31 13.50 -13.49
N ILE A 115 -2.16 12.21 -13.17
CA ILE A 115 -0.86 11.65 -12.79
C ILE A 115 0.13 11.76 -13.96
N ILE A 116 -0.31 11.43 -15.18
CA ILE A 116 0.55 11.52 -16.37
C ILE A 116 0.95 12.96 -16.67
N ALA A 117 0.04 13.92 -16.55
CA ALA A 117 0.34 15.33 -16.78
C ALA A 117 1.38 15.88 -15.79
N ASP A 118 1.27 15.50 -14.52
CA ASP A 118 2.08 16.08 -13.44
C ASP A 118 3.40 15.33 -13.17
N PHE A 119 3.43 14.01 -13.39
CA PHE A 119 4.58 13.15 -13.10
C PHE A 119 5.17 12.47 -14.34
N GLY A 120 4.45 12.46 -15.47
CA GLY A 120 4.81 11.72 -16.66
C GLY A 120 4.38 10.25 -16.61
N LEU A 121 4.66 9.51 -17.70
CA LEU A 121 4.32 8.10 -17.78
C LEU A 121 5.29 7.24 -16.94
N MET A 122 4.79 6.73 -15.81
CA MET A 122 5.57 5.94 -14.84
C MET A 122 5.97 4.56 -15.35
N ARG A 123 5.22 3.98 -16.28
CA ARG A 123 5.54 2.69 -16.89
C ARG A 123 6.88 2.75 -17.65
N PRO A 124 7.87 1.90 -17.33
CA PRO A 124 9.13 1.81 -18.06
C PRO A 124 8.90 1.32 -19.49
N LYS A 125 9.87 1.54 -20.39
CA LYS A 125 9.76 0.92 -21.72
C LYS A 125 9.90 -0.59 -21.57
N ARG A 126 9.33 -1.33 -22.53
CA ARG A 126 9.39 -2.79 -22.52
C ARG A 126 10.85 -3.25 -22.52
N GLY A 127 11.24 -4.02 -21.50
CA GLY A 127 12.59 -4.57 -21.34
C GLY A 127 13.49 -3.78 -20.38
N ASP A 128 13.15 -2.55 -20.01
CA ASP A 128 14.01 -1.71 -19.15
C ASP A 128 13.97 -2.16 -17.68
N SER A 129 12.81 -2.60 -17.20
CA SER A 129 12.59 -2.95 -15.79
C SER A 129 11.35 -3.85 -15.61
N ILE A 130 11.20 -4.42 -14.41
CA ILE A 130 10.09 -5.31 -14.07
C ILE A 130 8.77 -4.51 -13.96
N TRP A 131 7.73 -5.00 -14.62
CA TRP A 131 6.38 -4.43 -14.56
C TRP A 131 5.34 -5.55 -14.67
N ASN A 132 4.84 -6.03 -13.53
CA ASN A 132 3.82 -7.07 -13.43
C ASN A 132 2.97 -6.90 -12.15
N HIS A 133 2.03 -7.80 -11.90
CA HIS A 133 1.09 -7.74 -10.77
C HIS A 133 1.68 -8.06 -9.38
N HIS A 134 3.00 -8.24 -9.30
CA HIS A 134 3.73 -8.45 -8.05
C HIS A 134 4.91 -7.48 -7.89
N HIS A 135 5.42 -6.89 -8.97
CA HIS A 135 6.60 -6.03 -8.96
C HIS A 135 6.45 -4.90 -9.98
N LEU A 136 6.48 -3.67 -9.49
CA LEU A 136 6.45 -2.44 -10.30
C LEU A 136 7.71 -1.64 -10.06
N HIS A 137 8.57 -1.55 -11.07
CA HIS A 137 9.68 -0.61 -11.12
C HIS A 137 9.27 0.60 -11.96
N LEU A 138 9.07 1.74 -11.29
CA LEU A 138 8.63 2.97 -11.94
C LEU A 138 9.83 3.72 -12.55
N LYS A 139 9.58 4.51 -13.60
CA LYS A 139 10.63 5.33 -14.26
C LYS A 139 11.35 6.31 -13.33
N ASN A 140 10.70 6.75 -12.25
CA ASN A 140 11.26 7.68 -11.30
C ASN A 140 12.22 7.00 -10.28
N GLY A 141 12.38 5.67 -10.36
CA GLY A 141 13.23 4.88 -9.48
C GLY A 141 12.51 4.31 -8.25
N SER A 142 11.22 4.61 -8.06
CA SER A 142 10.42 3.99 -7.01
C SER A 142 10.04 2.56 -7.36
N VAL A 143 9.91 1.72 -6.33
CA VAL A 143 9.65 0.29 -6.45
C VAL A 143 8.50 -0.10 -5.53
N ILE A 144 7.54 -0.86 -6.06
CA ILE A 144 6.45 -1.45 -5.29
C ILE A 144 6.45 -2.96 -5.52
N GLU A 145 6.61 -3.72 -4.44
CA GLU A 145 6.67 -5.19 -4.45
C GLU A 145 5.52 -5.76 -3.63
N GLY A 146 4.88 -6.79 -4.16
CA GLY A 146 3.69 -7.42 -3.62
C GLY A 146 3.92 -8.91 -3.46
N PHE A 147 3.43 -9.49 -2.37
CA PHE A 147 3.48 -10.93 -2.14
C PHE A 147 2.41 -11.38 -1.14
N SER A 148 1.96 -12.63 -1.27
CA SER A 148 1.23 -13.27 -0.18
C SER A 148 2.12 -13.47 1.04
N ILE A 149 1.51 -13.41 2.22
CA ILE A 149 2.23 -13.60 3.48
C ILE A 149 2.78 -15.01 3.65
N MET A 150 2.20 -16.01 3.00
CA MET A 150 2.77 -17.36 2.96
C MET A 150 3.82 -17.54 1.85
N GLY A 151 3.91 -16.58 0.93
CA GLY A 151 4.88 -16.55 -0.16
C GLY A 151 6.34 -16.36 0.30
N ARG A 152 7.27 -16.59 -0.63
CA ARG A 152 8.71 -16.42 -0.39
C ARG A 152 9.07 -14.94 -0.24
N LYS A 153 9.43 -14.54 0.98
CA LYS A 153 9.94 -13.20 1.31
C LYS A 153 11.47 -13.26 1.26
N ARG A 154 12.10 -12.90 0.14
CA ARG A 154 13.58 -12.94 0.04
C ARG A 154 14.18 -11.54 -0.06
N GLY A 155 14.92 -11.15 0.97
CA GLY A 155 15.93 -10.06 0.91
C GLY A 155 15.41 -8.64 0.68
N ILE A 156 14.09 -8.43 0.70
CA ILE A 156 13.49 -7.13 0.40
C ILE A 156 13.75 -6.18 1.56
N ARG A 157 14.12 -4.92 1.32
CA ARG A 157 14.39 -3.95 2.40
C ARG A 157 13.68 -2.63 2.10
N PRO A 158 12.35 -2.60 2.20
CA PRO A 158 11.57 -1.45 1.78
C PRO A 158 11.66 -0.33 2.82
N GLN A 159 11.42 0.91 2.38
CA GLN A 159 11.23 2.04 3.31
C GLN A 159 9.87 1.99 3.98
N LEU A 160 8.86 1.44 3.32
CA LEU A 160 7.53 1.17 3.87
C LEU A 160 7.12 -0.28 3.63
N PHE A 161 6.86 -1.00 4.72
CA PHE A 161 6.28 -2.32 4.69
C PHE A 161 4.80 -2.24 5.11
N ILE A 162 3.93 -2.74 4.25
CA ILE A 162 2.48 -2.77 4.43
C ILE A 162 2.05 -4.22 4.62
N LEU A 163 1.19 -4.45 5.61
CA LEU A 163 0.58 -5.72 5.92
C LEU A 163 -0.95 -5.55 5.89
N ASP A 164 -1.62 -6.02 4.84
CA ASP A 164 -3.05 -5.75 4.59
C ASP A 164 -3.91 -7.02 4.72
N ASP A 165 -4.79 -7.03 5.71
CA ASP A 165 -5.68 -8.15 6.08
C ASP A 165 -4.96 -9.52 6.01
N PRO A 166 -3.78 -9.69 6.65
CA PRO A 166 -3.06 -10.96 6.62
C PRO A 166 -3.91 -12.09 7.20
N GLU A 167 -4.75 -11.83 8.18
CA GLU A 167 -5.60 -12.81 8.87
C GLU A 167 -6.63 -13.53 7.99
N PHE A 168 -6.89 -13.05 6.77
CA PHE A 168 -7.93 -13.60 5.91
C PHE A 168 -7.46 -14.81 5.09
N ASP A 169 -7.61 -16.02 5.65
CA ASP A 169 -7.45 -17.27 4.90
C ASP A 169 -8.80 -17.98 4.70
N THR A 170 -9.27 -18.03 3.45
CA THR A 170 -10.49 -18.75 3.07
C THR A 170 -10.38 -20.26 3.26
N GLU A 171 -9.18 -20.84 3.21
CA GLU A 171 -8.99 -22.29 3.42
C GLU A 171 -8.95 -22.65 4.91
N ALA A 172 -8.39 -21.80 5.76
CA ALA A 172 -8.32 -22.04 7.20
C ALA A 172 -9.65 -21.76 7.94
N THR A 173 -10.59 -21.06 7.33
CA THR A 173 -11.92 -20.79 7.93
C THR A 173 -12.88 -22.00 7.83
N GLY A 174 -12.39 -23.15 7.35
CA GLY A 174 -13.07 -24.45 7.40
C GLY A 174 -13.25 -25.01 8.82
N GLY A 175 -14.06 -24.33 9.64
CA GLY A 175 -14.87 -24.94 10.70
C GLY A 175 -14.20 -25.47 11.99
N THR A 176 -12.89 -25.34 12.19
CA THR A 176 -12.26 -25.76 13.47
C THR A 176 -11.83 -24.56 14.31
N ALA A 177 -12.22 -24.54 15.58
CA ALA A 177 -11.91 -23.48 16.56
C ALA A 177 -10.40 -23.23 16.76
N ASN A 178 -9.53 -24.15 16.32
CA ASN A 178 -8.08 -24.05 16.38
C ASN A 178 -7.45 -23.29 15.19
N SER A 179 -8.22 -22.98 14.15
CA SER A 179 -7.71 -22.31 12.94
C SER A 179 -7.15 -20.91 13.26
N GLN A 180 -7.89 -20.08 13.99
CA GLN A 180 -7.45 -18.71 14.34
C GLN A 180 -6.20 -18.67 15.21
N PHE A 181 -6.04 -19.63 16.13
CA PHE A 181 -4.85 -19.72 16.98
C PHE A 181 -3.61 -20.07 16.15
N ILE A 182 -3.71 -21.07 15.28
CA ILE A 182 -2.62 -21.49 14.38
C ILE A 182 -2.24 -20.37 13.41
N ILE A 183 -3.23 -19.64 12.90
CA ILE A 183 -3.03 -18.46 12.04
C ILE A 183 -2.26 -17.37 12.80
N THR A 184 -2.67 -17.06 14.03
CA THR A 184 -2.02 -16.03 14.87
C THR A 184 -0.57 -16.39 15.21
N GLU A 185 -0.31 -17.63 15.61
CA GLU A 185 1.06 -18.08 15.95
C GLU A 185 1.98 -18.06 14.72
N LYS A 186 1.49 -18.50 13.56
CA LYS A 186 2.22 -18.38 12.30
C LYS A 186 2.48 -16.92 11.94
N TYR A 187 1.53 -16.02 12.19
CA TYR A 187 1.73 -14.59 11.95
C TYR A 187 2.76 -13.97 12.86
N GLU A 188 2.73 -14.29 14.15
CA GLU A 188 3.73 -13.84 15.10
C GLU A 188 5.13 -14.26 14.63
N GLN A 189 5.28 -15.52 14.21
CA GLN A 189 6.54 -16.01 13.67
C GLN A 189 6.96 -15.23 12.41
N ILE A 190 6.05 -14.98 11.47
CA ILE A 190 6.39 -14.23 10.26
C ILE A 190 6.76 -12.78 10.59
N LEU A 191 5.98 -12.11 11.43
CA LEU A 191 6.19 -10.71 11.78
C LEU A 191 7.51 -10.52 12.53
N PHE A 192 7.73 -11.27 13.62
CA PHE A 192 8.88 -11.07 14.49
C PHE A 192 10.15 -11.77 14.03
N ARG A 193 10.05 -12.89 13.30
CA ARG A 193 11.25 -13.62 12.83
C ARG A 193 11.64 -13.31 11.39
N GLN A 194 10.73 -12.81 10.55
CA GLN A 194 11.02 -12.53 9.14
C GLN A 194 10.90 -11.03 8.82
N ILE A 195 9.75 -10.41 9.05
CA ILE A 195 9.46 -9.04 8.59
C ILE A 195 10.26 -8.01 9.40
N ILE A 196 10.12 -7.96 10.73
CA ILE A 196 10.80 -6.97 11.57
C ILE A 196 12.33 -7.02 11.41
N PRO A 197 12.99 -8.20 11.44
CA PRO A 197 14.44 -8.29 11.24
C PRO A 197 14.92 -7.88 9.85
N MET A 198 14.04 -7.95 8.84
CA MET A 198 14.36 -7.60 7.47
C MET A 198 14.40 -6.07 7.25
N LEU A 199 13.75 -5.29 8.10
CA LEU A 199 13.67 -3.85 7.93
C LEU A 199 14.93 -3.13 8.37
N LYS A 200 15.32 -2.14 7.56
CA LYS A 200 16.42 -1.24 7.91
C LYS A 200 15.98 -0.21 8.95
N MET A 201 16.94 0.35 9.66
CA MET A 201 16.74 1.56 10.47
C MET A 201 16.09 2.65 9.60
N GLY A 202 15.04 3.30 10.14
CA GLY A 202 14.27 4.32 9.41
C GLY A 202 13.14 3.77 8.52
N SER A 203 13.03 2.45 8.32
CA SER A 203 11.86 1.87 7.63
C SER A 203 10.63 1.92 8.53
N SER A 204 9.44 1.93 7.93
CA SER A 204 8.16 1.89 8.65
C SER A 204 7.37 0.61 8.36
N ILE A 205 6.61 0.12 9.34
CA ILE A 205 5.61 -0.94 9.16
C ILE A 205 4.23 -0.35 9.43
N PHE A 206 3.29 -0.70 8.56
CA PHE A 206 1.88 -0.47 8.76
C PHE A 206 1.10 -1.78 8.61
N TRP A 207 0.28 -2.09 9.60
CA TRP A 207 -0.67 -3.21 9.60
C TRP A 207 -2.10 -2.69 9.79
#